data_AF-A0A6G2DP70-F1
#
_entry.id   AF-A0A6G2DP70-F1
#
_cell.length_a   1.000
_cell.length_b   1.000
_cell.length_c   1.000
_cell.angle_alpha   90.00
_cell.angle_beta   90.00
_cell.angle_gamma   90.00
#
_symmetry.space_group_name_H-M   'P 1'
#
loop_
_entity.id
_entity.type
_entity.pdbx_description
1 polymer ?
#
loop_
_entity_poly.entity_id
_entity_poly.type
_entity_poly.pdbx_seq_one_letter_code
_entity_poly.pdbx_strand_id
1 'polypeptide(L)'
;LLTVMKSLPLAYNKDLQEDKEGMFDTVETILNSLDVLAGMLSSLQVNKEKMQESTEKDFSNATELADYLAGKGLPFREAHEVVGRLVLDSIK
;
A
#
# COMPACT_ATOMS: atom_id res chain seq x y z
N LEU A 1 21.57 11.25 13.31
CA LEU A 1 21.73 12.59 12.72
C LEU A 1 20.88 13.68 13.39
N LEU A 2 19.54 13.63 13.34
CA LEU A 2 18.68 14.72 13.89
C LEU A 2 18.97 15.08 15.34
N THR A 3 19.18 14.08 16.21
CA THR A 3 19.53 14.31 17.62
C THR A 3 20.92 14.90 17.80
N VAL A 4 21.90 14.51 16.96
CA VAL A 4 23.26 15.04 16.99
C VAL A 4 23.27 16.53 16.61
N MET A 5 22.47 16.91 15.61
CA MET A 5 22.40 18.30 15.15
C MET A 5 21.57 19.21 16.06
N LYS A 6 20.70 18.64 16.89
CA LYS A 6 19.80 19.38 17.76
C LYS A 6 20.60 20.24 18.74
N SER A 7 20.32 21.55 18.75
CA SER A 7 20.88 22.52 19.72
C SER A 7 22.41 22.70 19.66
N LEU A 8 23.07 22.34 18.55
CA LEU A 8 24.47 22.70 18.35
C LEU A 8 24.60 24.22 18.14
N PRO A 9 25.43 24.93 18.94
CA PRO A 9 25.70 26.34 18.72
C PRO A 9 26.52 26.51 17.43
N LEU A 10 26.35 27.64 16.75
CA LEU A 10 27.21 27.97 15.60
C LEU A 10 28.63 28.33 16.07
N ALA A 11 29.69 28.06 15.31
CA ALA A 11 29.73 27.48 13.97
C ALA A 11 30.10 25.97 13.99
N TYR A 12 31.29 25.59 13.50
CA TYR A 12 31.71 24.19 13.44
C TYR A 12 31.88 23.59 14.85
N ASN A 13 31.33 22.38 15.05
CA ASN A 13 31.53 21.55 16.24
C ASN A 13 32.03 20.17 15.79
N LYS A 14 32.87 19.53 16.61
CA LYS A 14 33.42 18.20 16.29
C LYS A 14 32.34 17.12 16.21
N ASP A 15 31.22 17.31 16.90
CA ASP A 15 30.01 16.49 16.83
C ASP A 15 29.49 16.32 15.39
N LEU A 16 29.78 17.28 14.49
CA LEU A 16 29.47 17.18 13.06
C LEU A 16 30.31 16.12 12.33
N GLN A 17 31.26 15.44 12.98
CA GLN A 17 31.94 14.28 12.43
C GLN A 17 31.00 13.06 12.30
N GLU A 18 29.97 12.98 13.14
CA GLU A 18 29.00 11.87 13.21
C GLU A 18 27.94 11.92 12.08
N ASP A 19 28.02 12.88 11.16
CA ASP A 19 27.07 13.01 10.04
C ASP A 19 27.30 11.97 8.93
N LYS A 20 28.52 11.44 8.81
CA LYS A 20 28.94 10.64 7.64
C LYS A 20 28.54 9.19 7.77
N GLU A 21 28.83 8.57 8.92
CA GLU A 21 28.67 7.12 9.09
C GLU A 21 27.23 6.69 8.83
N GLY A 22 26.26 7.32 9.51
CA GLY A 22 24.84 7.01 9.31
C GLY A 22 24.31 7.38 7.92
N MET A 23 24.84 8.45 7.30
CA MET A 23 24.44 8.84 5.93
C MET A 23 24.97 7.83 4.90
N PHE A 24 26.23 7.42 5.00
CA PHE A 24 26.84 6.46 4.07
C PHE A 24 26.22 5.07 4.22
N ASP A 25 26.00 4.61 5.45
CA ASP A 25 25.27 3.37 5.73
C ASP A 25 23.85 3.37 5.13
N THR A 26 23.14 4.50 5.24
CA THR A 26 21.81 4.65 4.63
C THR A 26 21.88 4.56 3.11
N VAL A 27 22.85 5.24 2.48
CA VAL A 27 23.02 5.20 1.02
C VAL A 27 23.34 3.79 0.53
N GLU A 28 24.27 3.11 1.19
CA GLU A 28 24.62 1.72 0.88
C GLU A 28 23.41 0.80 1.00
N THR A 29 22.66 0.92 2.11
CA THR A 29 21.44 0.12 2.35
C THR A 29 20.39 0.35 1.26
N ILE A 30 20.11 1.61 0.92
CA ILE A 30 19.09 1.95 -0.06
C ILE A 30 19.48 1.46 -1.46
N LEU A 31 20.72 1.70 -1.89
CA LEU A 31 21.17 1.28 -3.21
C LEU A 31 21.09 -0.25 -3.36
N ASN A 32 21.60 -0.99 -2.37
CA ASN A 32 21.53 -2.45 -2.36
C ASN A 32 20.06 -2.94 -2.35
N SER A 33 19.19 -2.30 -1.57
CA SER A 33 17.77 -2.66 -1.51
C SER A 33 17.06 -2.43 -2.84
N LEU A 34 17.39 -1.33 -3.53
CA LEU A 34 16.84 -1.00 -4.84
C LEU A 34 17.31 -1.98 -5.92
N ASP A 35 18.59 -2.37 -5.90
CA ASP A 35 19.13 -3.35 -6.85
C ASP A 35 18.44 -4.71 -6.70
N VAL A 36 18.27 -5.18 -5.45
CA VAL A 36 17.53 -6.42 -5.16
C VAL A 36 16.08 -6.32 -5.62
N LEU A 37 15.39 -5.21 -5.28
CA LEU A 37 13.99 -5.00 -5.67
C LEU A 37 13.84 -4.98 -7.20
N ALA A 38 14.74 -4.31 -7.92
CA ALA A 38 14.74 -4.28 -9.37
C ALA A 38 14.89 -5.69 -9.96
N GLY A 39 15.82 -6.49 -9.43
CA GLY A 39 16.00 -7.90 -9.81
C GLY A 39 14.74 -8.74 -9.55
N MET A 40 14.13 -8.60 -8.37
CA MET A 40 12.88 -9.28 -8.03
C MET A 40 11.75 -8.93 -9.01
N LEU A 41 11.54 -7.64 -9.30
CA LEU A 41 10.50 -7.20 -10.23
C LEU A 41 10.77 -7.66 -11.67
N SER A 42 12.03 -7.67 -12.11
CA SER A 42 12.40 -8.12 -13.47
C SER A 42 12.12 -9.61 -13.71
N SER A 43 12.18 -10.43 -12.65
CA SER A 43 11.99 -11.88 -12.69
C SER A 43 10.60 -12.32 -12.20
N LEU A 44 9.78 -11.38 -11.73
CA LEU A 44 8.45 -11.65 -11.22
C LEU A 44 7.55 -12.22 -12.33
N GLN A 45 6.94 -13.37 -12.04
CA GLN A 45 5.92 -13.96 -12.90
C GLN A 45 4.53 -13.74 -12.31
N VAL A 46 3.68 -13.09 -13.07
CA VAL A 46 2.29 -12.85 -12.69
C VAL A 46 1.44 -14.07 -13.02
N ASN A 47 0.86 -14.70 -12.00
CA ASN A 47 -0.17 -15.73 -12.22
C ASN A 47 -1.52 -15.05 -12.46
N LYS A 48 -1.78 -14.72 -13.73
CA LYS A 48 -3.00 -14.01 -14.16
C LYS A 48 -4.28 -14.78 -13.85
N GLU A 49 -4.26 -16.09 -14.01
CA GLU A 49 -5.41 -16.96 -13.77
C GLU A 49 -5.83 -16.92 -12.29
N LYS A 50 -4.86 -17.10 -11.38
CA LYS A 50 -5.11 -17.02 -9.94
C LYS A 50 -5.52 -15.61 -9.50
N MET A 51 -4.95 -14.57 -10.10
CA MET A 51 -5.37 -13.20 -9.83
C MET A 51 -6.81 -12.97 -10.26
N GLN A 52 -7.20 -13.39 -11.47
CA GLN A 52 -8.56 -13.27 -11.96
C GLN A 52 -9.55 -14.07 -11.10
N GLU A 53 -9.24 -15.34 -10.81
CA GLU A 53 -10.09 -16.19 -9.97
C GLU A 53 -10.33 -15.56 -8.59
N SER A 54 -9.33 -14.88 -8.03
CA SER A 54 -9.47 -14.19 -6.74
C SER A 54 -10.47 -13.03 -6.82
N THR A 55 -10.53 -12.31 -7.95
CA THR A 55 -11.48 -11.20 -8.17
C THR A 55 -12.91 -11.65 -8.47
N GLU A 56 -13.11 -12.91 -8.85
CA GLU A 56 -14.44 -13.46 -9.13
C GLU A 56 -15.11 -14.03 -7.87
N LYS A 57 -14.33 -14.33 -6.83
CA LYS A 57 -14.79 -15.05 -5.62
C LYS A 57 -14.87 -14.18 -4.36
N ASP A 58 -14.58 -12.89 -4.47
CA ASP A 58 -14.48 -11.98 -3.32
C ASP A 58 -15.70 -11.04 -3.16
N PHE A 59 -16.66 -11.10 -4.09
CA PHE A 59 -17.80 -10.18 -4.15
C PHE A 59 -17.42 -8.70 -4.21
N SER A 60 -16.22 -8.37 -4.71
CA SER A 60 -15.75 -6.98 -4.82
C SER A 60 -16.71 -6.09 -5.62
N ASN A 61 -17.44 -6.68 -6.59
CA ASN A 61 -18.45 -6.00 -7.41
C ASN A 61 -19.77 -5.64 -6.66
N ALA A 62 -19.92 -6.04 -5.39
CA ALA A 62 -21.09 -5.72 -4.59
C ALA A 62 -21.26 -4.21 -4.40
N THR A 63 -20.15 -3.47 -4.32
CA THR A 63 -20.17 -2.01 -4.19
C THR A 63 -20.81 -1.37 -5.43
N GLU A 64 -20.40 -1.81 -6.63
CA GLU A 64 -20.96 -1.35 -7.91
C GLU A 64 -22.45 -1.68 -8.02
N LEU A 65 -22.89 -2.82 -7.48
CA LEU A 65 -24.32 -3.16 -7.44
C LEU A 65 -25.10 -2.22 -6.50
N ALA A 66 -24.53 -1.87 -5.35
CA ALA A 66 -25.16 -0.91 -4.43
C ALA A 66 -25.24 0.49 -5.06
N ASP A 67 -24.17 0.94 -5.71
CA ASP A 67 -24.13 2.20 -6.45
C ASP A 67 -25.11 2.20 -7.63
N TYR A 68 -25.23 1.09 -8.35
CA TYR A 68 -26.23 0.93 -9.42
C TYR A 68 -27.65 1.11 -8.89
N LEU A 69 -28.00 0.44 -7.80
CA LEU A 69 -29.33 0.56 -7.17
C LEU A 69 -29.57 1.99 -6.65
N ALA A 70 -28.55 2.62 -6.07
CA ALA A 70 -28.64 4.00 -5.62
C ALA A 70 -28.87 4.97 -6.78
N GLY A 71 -28.16 4.78 -7.90
CA GLY A 71 -28.36 5.54 -9.14
C GLY A 71 -29.73 5.31 -9.79
N LYS A 72 -30.44 4.23 -9.44
CA LYS A 72 -31.82 3.97 -9.85
C LYS A 72 -32.87 4.57 -8.90
N GLY A 73 -32.45 5.31 -7.87
CA GLY A 73 -33.33 6.05 -6.97
C GLY A 73 -33.54 5.41 -5.60
N LEU A 74 -32.85 4.32 -5.28
CA LEU A 74 -32.88 3.72 -3.95
C LEU A 74 -31.96 4.52 -3.00
N PRO A 75 -32.36 4.86 -1.76
CA PRO A 75 -31.42 5.43 -0.81
C PRO A 75 -30.23 4.49 -0.59
N PHE A 76 -29.01 5.02 -0.57
CA PHE A 76 -27.79 4.21 -0.52
C PHE A 76 -27.78 3.19 0.63
N ARG A 77 -28.30 3.58 1.81
CA ARG A 77 -28.42 2.67 2.96
C ARG A 77 -29.28 1.43 2.63
N GLU A 78 -30.37 1.61 1.91
CA GLU A 78 -31.26 0.51 1.49
C GLU A 78 -30.61 -0.32 0.38
N ALA A 79 -29.93 0.32 -0.58
CA ALA A 79 -29.16 -0.37 -1.61
C ALA A 79 -28.07 -1.27 -1.01
N HIS A 80 -27.29 -0.74 -0.07
CA HIS A 80 -26.28 -1.49 0.66
C HIS A 80 -26.87 -2.66 1.45
N GLU A 81 -28.03 -2.49 2.10
CA GLU A 81 -28.71 -3.56 2.83
C GLU A 81 -29.22 -4.67 1.89
N VAL A 82 -29.79 -4.31 0.73
CA VAL A 82 -30.23 -5.26 -0.30
C VAL A 82 -29.05 -6.08 -0.81
N VAL A 83 -27.95 -5.42 -1.20
CA VAL A 83 -26.76 -6.11 -1.71
C VAL A 83 -26.09 -6.96 -0.63
N GLY A 84 -26.01 -6.48 0.61
CA GLY A 84 -25.46 -7.25 1.72
C GLY A 84 -26.21 -8.57 1.95
N ARG A 85 -27.54 -8.58 1.80
CA ARG A 85 -28.34 -9.82 1.85
C ARG A 85 -28.06 -10.73 0.66
N LEU A 86 -27.97 -10.18 -0.55
CA LEU A 86 -27.63 -10.97 -1.76
C LEU A 86 -26.27 -11.65 -1.64
N VAL A 87 -25.26 -10.95 -1.12
CA VAL A 87 -23.93 -11.52 -0.86
C VAL A 87 -24.02 -12.65 0.18
N LEU A 88 -24.72 -12.42 1.29
CA LEU A 88 -24.90 -13.43 2.34
C LEU A 88 -25.57 -14.72 1.80
N ASP A 89 -26.56 -14.57 0.91
CA ASP A 89 -27.24 -15.72 0.31
C ASP A 89 -26.41 -16.41 -0.77
N SER A 90 -25.50 -15.69 -1.44
CA SER A 90 -24.60 -16.25 -2.46
C SER A 90 -23.41 -17.03 -1.87
N ILE A 91 -23.15 -16.89 -0.57
CA ILE A 91 -22.11 -17.62 0.17
C ILE A 91 -22.64 -18.97 0.72
N LYS A 92 -23.95 -19.11 0.90
CA LYS A 92 -24.61 -20.32 1.42
C LYS A 92 -24.80 -21.38 0.34
#